data_AF-A0A4Q6GM45-F1
#
_entry.id   AF-A0A4Q6GM45-F1
#
_cell.length_a   1.000
_cell.length_b   1.000
_cell.length_c   1.000
_cell.angle_alpha   90.00
_cell.angle_beta   90.00
_cell.angle_gamma   90.00
#
_symmetry.space_group_name_H-M   'P 1'
#
loop_
_entity.id
_entity.type
_entity.pdbx_description
1 polymer ?
#
loop_
_entity_poly.entity_id
_entity_poly.type
_entity_poly.pdbx_seq_one_letter_code
_entity_poly.pdbx_strand_id
1 'polypeptide(L)'
;NFLNVVMHEIAHGLGFSGFGSVVTGAPLAGYQDVYSRFAWNNVTNQGWYQMTNAGRVAAVIGGNLAFRGPIVTSQVPLVLDEKIVLRASGTVSGDYSYGTAAFGPEPTAANFTGSVVLVNDGTASPSLGCAASPAGAYAGKIAIVDRGTCAFEIKARFAQDAGAKAVIVANNVNALLSMGEDASVAATVPTLSVSSVNGAAIKAGLPGVNVTLATLPGTLAGADANGYALLYSPNPVAQGSSFSHYDVSTTPNALMEPAITSTLAANYNVDLTNALFQDEGWTLTAGNAKIAGCDTGIPVSQVGGLIIGANVVAQSNVCEIGAANHGAYVSCMTAYRNKLRSAGLINTTQAGKLNACVARNR
;
A
#
# COMPACT_ATOMS: atom_id res chain seq x y z
N ASN A 1 0.06 3.27 -14.49
CA ASN A 1 1.21 4.18 -14.74
C ASN A 1 2.35 3.33 -15.29
N PHE A 2 2.82 3.57 -16.52
CA PHE A 2 3.84 2.74 -17.18
C PHE A 2 5.16 2.67 -16.39
N LEU A 3 5.65 3.80 -15.87
CA LEU A 3 6.94 3.83 -15.17
C LEU A 3 6.91 3.03 -13.87
N ASN A 4 5.82 3.10 -13.10
CA ASN A 4 5.67 2.30 -11.89
C ASN A 4 5.75 0.80 -12.21
N VAL A 5 5.11 0.34 -13.29
CA VAL A 5 5.21 -1.06 -13.74
C VAL A 5 6.65 -1.40 -14.12
N VAL A 6 7.32 -0.56 -14.92
CA VAL A 6 8.70 -0.81 -15.33
C VAL A 6 9.63 -0.92 -14.11
N MET A 7 9.51 -0.01 -13.14
CA MET A 7 10.33 -0.03 -11.94
C MET A 7 10.07 -1.28 -11.08
N HIS A 8 8.81 -1.71 -10.99
CA HIS A 8 8.41 -2.93 -10.31
C HIS A 8 9.01 -4.19 -10.96
N GLU A 9 8.87 -4.35 -12.27
CA GLU A 9 9.41 -5.52 -12.99
C GLU A 9 10.94 -5.53 -12.99
N ILE A 10 11.58 -4.36 -13.08
CA ILE A 10 13.04 -4.24 -12.92
C ILE A 10 13.46 -4.69 -11.52
N ALA A 11 12.70 -4.35 -10.48
CA ALA A 11 13.03 -4.73 -9.12
C ALA A 11 12.97 -6.25 -8.91
N HIS A 12 12.00 -6.95 -9.50
CA HIS A 12 12.02 -8.42 -9.59
C HIS A 12 13.28 -8.93 -10.31
N GLY A 13 13.61 -8.35 -11.46
CA GLY A 13 14.81 -8.70 -12.23
C GLY A 13 16.13 -8.49 -11.47
N LEU A 14 16.16 -7.60 -10.49
CA LEU A 14 17.30 -7.31 -9.62
C LEU A 14 17.35 -8.16 -8.35
N GLY A 15 16.35 -9.01 -8.10
CA GLY A 15 16.40 -9.98 -7.00
C GLY A 15 15.35 -9.81 -5.92
N PHE A 16 14.45 -8.81 -6.01
CA PHE A 16 13.27 -8.72 -5.14
C PHE A 16 12.28 -9.84 -5.49
N SER A 17 12.61 -11.09 -5.16
CA SER A 17 11.75 -12.25 -5.32
C SER A 17 12.34 -13.45 -4.62
N GLY A 18 11.47 -14.25 -4.01
CA GLY A 18 11.78 -15.64 -3.74
C GLY A 18 11.70 -16.48 -5.00
N PHE A 19 12.62 -17.43 -5.18
CA PHE A 19 12.60 -18.31 -6.36
C PHE A 19 12.11 -19.73 -6.05
N GLY A 20 11.97 -20.09 -4.77
CA GLY A 20 11.42 -21.36 -4.34
C GLY A 20 9.95 -21.57 -4.76
N SER A 21 9.54 -22.82 -4.91
CA SER A 21 8.16 -23.17 -5.26
C SER A 21 7.22 -22.87 -4.09
N VAL A 22 6.24 -21.98 -4.30
CA VAL A 22 5.16 -21.72 -3.33
C VAL A 22 4.16 -22.88 -3.21
N VAL A 23 4.21 -23.85 -4.14
CA VAL A 23 3.33 -25.03 -4.15
C VAL A 23 3.95 -26.19 -3.37
N THR A 24 5.26 -26.45 -3.55
CA THR A 24 5.95 -27.57 -2.91
C THR A 24 6.84 -27.15 -1.75
N GLY A 25 7.12 -25.85 -1.61
CA GLY A 25 8.07 -25.30 -0.66
C GLY A 25 9.54 -25.62 -0.99
N ALA A 26 9.83 -26.28 -2.10
CA ALA A 26 11.20 -26.63 -2.46
C ALA A 26 11.97 -25.41 -2.99
N PRO A 27 13.24 -25.19 -2.58
CA PRO A 27 14.09 -24.18 -3.20
C PRO A 27 14.34 -24.47 -4.69
N LEU A 28 14.52 -23.42 -5.50
CA LEU A 28 14.78 -23.59 -6.93
C LEU A 28 16.12 -24.31 -7.15
N ALA A 29 16.07 -25.49 -7.77
CA ALA A 29 17.24 -26.35 -7.98
C ALA A 29 18.07 -26.61 -6.70
N GLY A 30 17.46 -26.54 -5.52
CA GLY A 30 18.13 -26.72 -4.23
C GLY A 30 18.96 -25.52 -3.74
N TYR A 31 18.99 -24.41 -4.48
CA TYR A 31 19.72 -23.21 -4.09
C TYR A 31 18.94 -22.34 -3.12
N GLN A 32 19.67 -21.72 -2.19
CA GLN A 32 19.13 -20.72 -1.27
C GLN A 32 19.37 -19.30 -1.85
N ASP A 33 18.34 -18.73 -2.49
CA ASP A 33 18.37 -17.34 -2.95
C ASP A 33 18.55 -16.35 -1.79
N VAL A 34 19.11 -15.18 -2.10
CA VAL A 34 19.51 -14.16 -1.10
C VAL A 34 18.28 -13.54 -0.44
N TYR A 35 17.28 -13.12 -1.23
CA TYR A 35 16.01 -12.55 -0.77
C TYR A 35 15.40 -13.37 0.37
N SER A 36 15.22 -14.66 0.13
CA SER A 36 14.53 -15.56 1.05
C SER A 36 15.28 -15.78 2.36
N ARG A 37 16.59 -15.49 2.44
CA ARG A 37 17.34 -15.57 3.71
C ARG A 37 16.83 -14.57 4.75
N PHE A 38 16.24 -13.48 4.28
CA PHE A 38 15.66 -12.46 5.14
C PHE A 38 14.19 -12.72 5.46
N ALA A 39 13.52 -13.65 4.79
CA ALA A 39 12.14 -13.95 5.11
C ALA A 39 12.00 -14.70 6.44
N TRP A 40 11.05 -14.25 7.25
CA TRP A 40 10.79 -14.70 8.60
C TRP A 40 9.32 -15.08 8.76
N ASN A 41 9.05 -16.23 9.37
CA ASN A 41 7.70 -16.68 9.70
C ASN A 41 7.37 -16.31 11.15
N ASN A 42 6.40 -15.41 11.32
CA ASN A 42 5.94 -14.92 12.61
C ASN A 42 5.14 -15.94 13.43
N VAL A 43 4.67 -17.04 12.82
CA VAL A 43 3.97 -18.11 13.54
C VAL A 43 4.96 -19.10 14.16
N THR A 44 5.95 -19.53 13.39
CA THR A 44 6.92 -20.54 13.86
C THR A 44 8.18 -19.94 14.46
N ASN A 45 8.39 -18.62 14.33
CA ASN A 45 9.63 -17.93 14.68
C ASN A 45 10.86 -18.55 14.02
N GLN A 46 10.76 -18.80 12.71
CA GLN A 46 11.82 -19.42 11.91
C GLN A 46 12.13 -18.58 10.66
N GLY A 47 13.41 -18.56 10.30
CA GLY A 47 13.84 -18.08 8.99
C GLY A 47 13.42 -19.06 7.89
N TRP A 48 13.24 -18.56 6.67
CA TRP A 48 12.71 -19.33 5.54
C TRP A 48 13.38 -20.69 5.30
N TYR A 49 14.72 -20.73 5.36
CA TYR A 49 15.51 -21.94 5.13
C TYR A 49 15.69 -22.83 6.37
N GLN A 50 15.20 -22.40 7.54
CA GLN A 50 15.07 -23.25 8.73
C GLN A 50 13.79 -24.09 8.69
N MET A 51 12.78 -23.65 7.94
CA MET A 51 11.53 -24.39 7.77
C MET A 51 11.71 -25.61 6.86
N THR A 52 10.84 -26.61 7.04
CA THR A 52 10.67 -27.69 6.05
C THR A 52 9.96 -27.18 4.80
N ASN A 53 9.94 -27.97 3.72
CA ASN A 53 9.13 -27.67 2.54
C ASN A 53 7.65 -27.43 2.90
N ALA A 54 7.06 -28.31 3.72
CA ALA A 54 5.69 -28.15 4.19
C ALA A 54 5.51 -26.87 5.03
N GLY A 55 6.49 -26.53 5.87
CA GLY A 55 6.48 -25.28 6.64
C GLY A 55 6.48 -24.04 5.75
N ARG A 56 7.26 -24.03 4.66
CA ARG A 56 7.27 -22.93 3.68
C ARG A 56 5.94 -22.79 2.94
N VAL A 57 5.31 -23.90 2.53
CA VAL A 57 3.96 -23.87 1.92
C VAL A 57 2.92 -23.31 2.88
N ALA A 58 3.00 -23.65 4.17
CA ALA A 58 2.12 -23.10 5.18
C ALA A 58 2.39 -21.62 5.48
N ALA A 59 3.64 -21.16 5.33
CA ALA A 59 4.01 -19.78 5.65
C ALA A 59 3.55 -18.76 4.60
N VAL A 60 3.47 -19.15 3.32
CA VAL A 60 3.05 -18.24 2.22
C VAL A 60 1.56 -17.91 2.20
N ILE A 61 0.82 -18.39 3.20
CA ILE A 61 -0.59 -18.08 3.43
C ILE A 61 -0.81 -17.51 4.82
N GLY A 62 -1.81 -16.64 4.96
CA GLY A 62 -2.31 -16.15 6.24
C GLY A 62 -1.61 -14.91 6.81
N GLY A 63 -0.83 -14.16 6.02
CA GLY A 63 -0.23 -12.89 6.48
C GLY A 63 0.89 -13.07 7.50
N ASN A 64 1.58 -14.21 7.47
CA ASN A 64 2.49 -14.64 8.53
C ASN A 64 3.96 -14.30 8.26
N LEU A 65 4.29 -13.78 7.08
CA LEU A 65 5.66 -13.56 6.65
C LEU A 65 6.08 -12.10 6.80
N ALA A 66 7.34 -11.90 7.15
CA ALA A 66 7.98 -10.60 7.24
C ALA A 66 9.40 -10.65 6.67
N PHE A 67 9.91 -9.50 6.22
CA PHE A 67 11.26 -9.32 5.72
C PHE A 67 12.17 -8.76 6.82
N ARG A 68 13.14 -9.57 7.25
CA ARG A 68 14.03 -9.34 8.39
C ARG A 68 15.42 -8.82 7.99
N GLY A 69 15.48 -7.97 6.96
CA GLY A 69 16.70 -7.29 6.56
C GLY A 69 17.01 -6.13 7.50
N PRO A 70 18.25 -5.98 8.01
CA PRO A 70 18.57 -4.93 8.98
C PRO A 70 18.40 -3.52 8.42
N ILE A 71 18.69 -3.28 7.13
CA ILE A 71 18.56 -1.95 6.53
C ILE A 71 17.09 -1.64 6.29
N VAL A 72 16.30 -2.57 5.74
CA VAL A 72 14.83 -2.42 5.63
C VAL A 72 14.23 -2.11 7.00
N THR A 73 14.53 -2.91 8.01
CA THR A 73 14.02 -2.74 9.38
C THR A 73 14.34 -1.34 9.95
N SER A 74 15.55 -0.83 9.69
CA SER A 74 15.94 0.52 10.14
C SER A 74 15.18 1.66 9.44
N GLN A 75 14.65 1.40 8.24
CA GLN A 75 13.95 2.40 7.41
C GLN A 75 12.42 2.27 7.47
N VAL A 76 11.89 1.15 7.96
CA VAL A 76 10.45 0.98 8.21
C VAL A 76 9.82 2.19 8.92
N PRO A 77 10.33 2.69 10.07
CA PRO A 77 9.74 3.85 10.74
C PRO A 77 9.94 5.19 10.01
N LEU A 78 10.77 5.24 8.96
CA LEU A 78 10.99 6.42 8.14
C LEU A 78 10.06 6.47 6.92
N VAL A 79 9.53 5.31 6.50
CA VAL A 79 8.75 5.14 5.27
C VAL A 79 7.30 4.82 5.57
N LEU A 80 7.02 4.00 6.58
CA LEU A 80 5.67 3.55 6.89
C LEU A 80 5.01 4.48 7.90
N ASP A 81 3.73 4.77 7.65
CA ASP A 81 2.87 5.54 8.53
C ASP A 81 2.34 4.68 9.68
N GLU A 82 1.89 5.34 10.74
CA GLU A 82 1.16 4.66 11.81
C GLU A 82 -0.14 4.04 11.28
N LYS A 83 -0.42 2.82 11.72
CA LYS A 83 -1.58 2.05 11.31
C LYS A 83 -2.87 2.77 11.71
N ILE A 84 -3.77 2.94 10.74
CA ILE A 84 -5.14 3.36 11.00
C ILE A 84 -6.01 2.12 11.24
N VAL A 85 -6.90 2.20 12.23
CA VAL A 85 -7.84 1.13 12.60
C VAL A 85 -9.26 1.66 12.66
N LEU A 86 -10.23 0.77 12.48
CA LEU A 86 -11.62 1.02 12.83
C LEU A 86 -11.79 0.78 14.33
N ARG A 87 -11.86 1.85 15.10
CA ARG A 87 -12.06 1.81 16.54
C ARG A 87 -13.55 1.79 16.86
N ALA A 88 -14.03 0.71 17.45
CA ALA A 88 -15.36 0.64 18.03
C ALA A 88 -15.36 1.03 19.51
N SER A 89 -16.48 1.58 19.96
CA SER A 89 -16.74 1.99 21.33
C SER A 89 -18.23 1.83 21.67
N GLY A 90 -18.56 1.87 22.96
CA GLY A 90 -19.92 1.67 23.47
C GLY A 90 -20.12 0.24 23.95
N THR A 91 -21.16 -0.43 23.47
CA THR A 91 -21.50 -1.81 23.84
C THR A 91 -20.47 -2.85 23.39
N VAL A 92 -19.66 -2.52 22.38
CA VAL A 92 -18.43 -3.24 22.03
C VAL A 92 -17.30 -2.22 21.94
N SER A 93 -16.11 -2.57 22.42
CA SER A 93 -14.93 -1.71 22.33
C SER A 93 -13.74 -2.52 21.81
N GLY A 94 -13.03 -1.97 20.84
CA GLY A 94 -11.90 -2.65 20.21
C GLY A 94 -11.43 -1.97 18.93
N ASP A 95 -10.21 -2.29 18.54
CA ASP A 95 -9.58 -1.81 17.30
C ASP A 95 -9.60 -2.94 16.27
N TYR A 96 -10.19 -2.66 15.10
CA TYR A 96 -10.33 -3.63 14.02
C TYR A 96 -9.55 -3.18 12.80
N SER A 97 -8.76 -4.08 12.23
CA SER A 97 -8.22 -3.88 10.87
C SER A 97 -9.37 -3.86 9.86
N TYR A 98 -9.23 -3.08 8.79
CA TYR A 98 -10.24 -2.93 7.75
C TYR A 98 -9.62 -3.04 6.36
N GLY A 99 -10.43 -3.38 5.36
CA GLY A 99 -10.10 -3.27 3.94
C GLY A 99 -10.77 -2.06 3.29
N THR A 100 -10.27 -1.63 2.14
CA THR A 100 -10.71 -0.41 1.45
C THR A 100 -11.72 -0.67 0.33
N ALA A 101 -12.39 0.38 -0.14
CA ALA A 101 -13.21 0.38 -1.35
C ALA A 101 -12.51 1.19 -2.44
N ALA A 102 -12.57 0.72 -3.68
CA ALA A 102 -12.13 1.47 -4.87
C ALA A 102 -13.20 2.47 -5.38
N PHE A 103 -14.27 2.69 -4.61
CA PHE A 103 -15.39 3.57 -4.92
C PHE A 103 -15.76 4.42 -3.70
N GLY A 104 -16.47 5.51 -3.93
CA GLY A 104 -16.75 6.51 -2.89
C GLY A 104 -15.49 7.26 -2.43
N PRO A 105 -15.65 8.25 -1.53
CA PRO A 105 -14.52 8.94 -0.94
C PRO A 105 -13.75 8.02 0.02
N GLU A 106 -12.43 8.25 0.12
CA GLU A 106 -11.58 7.52 1.07
C GLU A 106 -12.08 7.72 2.52
N PRO A 107 -12.25 6.64 3.30
CA PRO A 107 -12.56 6.73 4.72
C PRO A 107 -11.48 7.50 5.50
N THR A 108 -11.89 8.50 6.29
CA THR A 108 -11.05 9.29 7.19
C THR A 108 -11.72 9.43 8.55
N ALA A 109 -11.00 9.86 9.58
CA ALA A 109 -11.60 10.18 10.88
C ALA A 109 -12.72 11.24 10.79
N ALA A 110 -12.68 12.12 9.79
CA ALA A 110 -13.66 13.18 9.59
C ALA A 110 -14.97 12.68 8.96
N ASN A 111 -14.92 11.73 8.03
CA ASN A 111 -16.09 11.23 7.30
C ASN A 111 -16.57 9.85 7.78
N PHE A 112 -15.78 9.12 8.56
CA PHE A 112 -16.08 7.77 9.04
C PHE A 112 -16.14 7.74 10.57
N THR A 113 -17.16 8.39 11.13
CA THR A 113 -17.42 8.41 12.58
C THR A 113 -18.92 8.42 12.88
N GLY A 114 -19.39 7.61 13.83
CA GLY A 114 -20.78 7.63 14.29
C GLY A 114 -21.34 6.27 14.71
N SER A 115 -22.64 6.28 15.03
CA SER A 115 -23.36 5.09 15.49
C SER A 115 -23.59 4.09 14.35
N VAL A 116 -23.38 2.81 14.64
CA VAL A 116 -23.57 1.72 13.70
C VAL A 116 -25.00 1.19 13.77
N VAL A 117 -25.56 0.84 12.61
CA VAL A 117 -26.87 0.20 12.49
C VAL A 117 -26.80 -0.96 11.50
N LEU A 118 -27.40 -2.10 11.84
CA LEU A 118 -27.51 -3.23 10.93
C LEU A 118 -28.53 -2.91 9.84
N VAL A 119 -28.13 -3.12 8.58
CA VAL A 119 -29.04 -2.97 7.45
C VAL A 119 -30.15 -4.02 7.50
N ASN A 120 -31.36 -3.58 7.14
CA ASN A 120 -32.52 -4.40 6.88
C ASN A 120 -33.23 -3.88 5.62
N ASP A 121 -33.06 -4.58 4.51
CA ASP A 121 -33.71 -4.26 3.23
C ASP A 121 -35.12 -4.86 3.07
N GLY A 122 -35.67 -5.50 4.11
CA GLY A 122 -37.01 -6.09 4.10
C GLY A 122 -37.13 -7.39 3.29
N THR A 123 -36.03 -7.91 2.73
CA THR A 123 -36.03 -9.19 2.00
C THR A 123 -35.87 -10.39 2.95
N ALA A 124 -35.85 -11.60 2.38
CA ALA A 124 -35.57 -12.83 3.13
C ALA A 124 -34.12 -12.91 3.68
N SER A 125 -33.22 -12.05 3.22
CA SER A 125 -31.83 -11.96 3.71
C SER A 125 -31.48 -10.49 3.99
N PRO A 126 -32.11 -9.90 5.02
CA PRO A 126 -32.22 -8.45 5.16
C PRO A 126 -30.88 -7.72 5.36
N SER A 127 -29.90 -8.41 5.96
CA SER A 127 -28.58 -7.84 6.21
C SER A 127 -27.67 -7.77 4.99
N LEU A 128 -28.05 -8.42 3.87
CA LEU A 128 -27.28 -8.33 2.64
C LEU A 128 -27.34 -6.93 2.00
N GLY A 129 -28.42 -6.17 2.22
CA GLY A 129 -28.58 -4.83 1.63
C GLY A 129 -28.59 -4.86 0.11
N CYS A 130 -29.23 -5.87 -0.48
CA CYS A 130 -29.31 -6.05 -1.94
C CYS A 130 -30.61 -5.48 -2.53
N ALA A 131 -31.49 -4.94 -1.69
CA ALA A 131 -32.67 -4.21 -2.10
C ALA A 131 -32.76 -2.85 -1.37
N ALA A 132 -33.67 -1.99 -1.82
CA ALA A 132 -33.91 -0.71 -1.19
C ALA A 132 -34.49 -0.86 0.23
N SER A 133 -33.84 -0.22 1.20
CA SER A 133 -34.40 0.00 2.53
C SER A 133 -35.32 1.23 2.55
N PRO A 134 -36.24 1.36 3.53
CA PRO A 134 -37.06 2.55 3.67
C PRO A 134 -36.21 3.83 3.75
N ALA A 135 -36.69 4.90 3.09
CA ALA A 135 -36.01 6.19 3.10
C ALA A 135 -35.79 6.69 4.55
N GLY A 136 -34.57 7.13 4.86
CA GLY A 136 -34.21 7.62 6.19
C GLY A 136 -33.98 6.55 7.26
N ALA A 137 -34.10 5.25 6.94
CA ALA A 137 -33.86 4.16 7.90
C ALA A 137 -32.49 4.24 8.59
N TYR A 138 -31.49 4.81 7.91
CA TYR A 138 -30.11 4.92 8.40
C TYR A 138 -29.61 6.36 8.50
N ALA A 139 -30.51 7.35 8.53
CA ALA A 139 -30.18 8.77 8.51
C ALA A 139 -29.04 9.15 9.48
N GLY A 140 -27.90 9.58 8.92
CA GLY A 140 -26.73 10.04 9.68
C GLY A 140 -25.92 8.95 10.40
N LYS A 141 -26.28 7.68 10.22
CA LYS A 141 -25.62 6.52 10.84
C LYS A 141 -24.66 5.83 9.87
N ILE A 142 -23.86 4.93 10.41
CA ILE A 142 -22.99 4.04 9.66
C ILE A 142 -23.72 2.70 9.50
N ALA A 143 -24.00 2.32 8.26
CA ALA A 143 -24.69 1.07 7.97
C ALA A 143 -23.68 -0.09 7.96
N ILE A 144 -23.94 -1.17 8.68
CA ILE A 144 -23.21 -2.44 8.52
C ILE A 144 -24.04 -3.43 7.70
N VAL A 145 -23.45 -3.98 6.65
CA VAL A 145 -24.04 -4.93 5.70
C VAL A 145 -23.22 -6.22 5.65
N ASP A 146 -23.85 -7.33 5.33
CA ASP A 146 -23.18 -8.60 5.07
C ASP A 146 -22.77 -8.73 3.60
N ARG A 147 -21.54 -9.18 3.36
CA ARG A 147 -21.08 -9.60 2.03
C ARG A 147 -21.90 -10.81 1.57
N GLY A 148 -22.31 -10.80 0.31
CA GLY A 148 -23.09 -11.89 -0.26
C GLY A 148 -23.32 -11.73 -1.76
N THR A 149 -24.58 -11.81 -2.17
CA THR A 149 -24.98 -12.08 -3.55
C THR A 149 -24.94 -10.88 -4.51
N CYS A 150 -25.03 -9.65 -4.01
CA CYS A 150 -24.91 -8.42 -4.81
C CYS A 150 -23.55 -7.74 -4.65
N ALA A 151 -23.20 -6.89 -5.63
CA ALA A 151 -21.96 -6.12 -5.63
C ALA A 151 -21.83 -5.16 -4.42
N PHE A 152 -20.60 -4.82 -4.04
CA PHE A 152 -20.33 -3.95 -2.89
C PHE A 152 -20.93 -2.56 -3.06
N GLU A 153 -20.80 -2.00 -4.26
CA GLU A 153 -21.28 -0.66 -4.56
C GLU A 153 -22.81 -0.58 -4.56
N ILE A 154 -23.50 -1.65 -4.97
CA ILE A 154 -24.96 -1.78 -4.81
C ILE A 154 -25.36 -1.69 -3.33
N LYS A 155 -24.67 -2.41 -2.44
CA LYS A 155 -24.95 -2.38 -0.99
C LYS A 155 -24.75 -0.98 -0.43
N ALA A 156 -23.64 -0.35 -0.80
CA ALA A 156 -23.32 1.00 -0.36
C ALA A 156 -24.35 2.02 -0.87
N ARG A 157 -24.78 1.86 -2.13
CA ARG A 157 -25.80 2.71 -2.76
C ARG A 157 -27.15 2.61 -2.06
N PHE A 158 -27.66 1.39 -1.79
CA PHE A 158 -28.94 1.25 -1.10
C PHE A 158 -28.90 1.76 0.34
N ALA A 159 -27.80 1.54 1.06
CA ALA A 159 -27.63 2.10 2.39
C ALA A 159 -27.60 3.64 2.36
N GLN A 160 -26.89 4.21 1.38
CA GLN A 160 -26.84 5.65 1.12
C GLN A 160 -28.22 6.22 0.82
N ASP A 161 -28.99 5.60 -0.09
CA ASP A 161 -30.32 6.07 -0.47
C ASP A 161 -31.31 6.01 0.72
N ALA A 162 -31.06 5.11 1.68
CA ALA A 162 -31.75 5.05 2.97
C ALA A 162 -31.16 5.99 4.06
N GLY A 163 -30.21 6.85 3.70
CA GLY A 163 -29.67 7.94 4.55
C GLY A 163 -28.40 7.62 5.33
N ALA A 164 -27.77 6.46 5.10
CA ALA A 164 -26.47 6.16 5.72
C ALA A 164 -25.40 7.14 5.23
N LYS A 165 -24.51 7.57 6.13
CA LYS A 165 -23.39 8.46 5.76
C LYS A 165 -22.07 7.72 5.51
N ALA A 166 -21.99 6.45 5.89
CA ALA A 166 -20.86 5.57 5.64
C ALA A 166 -21.30 4.10 5.75
N VAL A 167 -20.50 3.18 5.20
CA VAL A 167 -20.86 1.76 5.12
C VAL A 167 -19.69 0.86 5.57
N ILE A 168 -20.02 -0.15 6.39
CA ILE A 168 -19.13 -1.25 6.77
C ILE A 168 -19.65 -2.52 6.10
N VAL A 169 -18.82 -3.16 5.27
CA VAL A 169 -19.11 -4.48 4.71
C VAL A 169 -18.46 -5.55 5.59
N ALA A 170 -19.27 -6.32 6.31
CA ALA A 170 -18.82 -7.52 6.99
C ALA A 170 -18.56 -8.63 5.97
N ASN A 171 -17.29 -9.01 5.80
CA ASN A 171 -16.90 -10.07 4.89
C ASN A 171 -17.51 -11.42 5.32
N ASN A 172 -17.63 -12.37 4.40
CA ASN A 172 -18.06 -13.74 4.71
C ASN A 172 -16.88 -14.70 4.95
N VAL A 173 -15.66 -14.21 4.79
CA VAL A 173 -14.40 -14.90 5.09
C VAL A 173 -13.68 -14.15 6.21
N ASN A 174 -12.92 -14.88 7.05
CA ASN A 174 -12.08 -14.27 8.09
C ASN A 174 -10.79 -13.69 7.49
N ALA A 175 -10.94 -12.71 6.62
CA ALA A 175 -9.84 -11.99 5.97
C ALA A 175 -10.27 -10.56 5.66
N LEU A 176 -9.30 -9.67 5.54
CA LEU A 176 -9.52 -8.34 4.95
C LEU A 176 -9.78 -8.48 3.46
N LEU A 177 -10.52 -7.54 2.89
CA LEU A 177 -10.89 -7.53 1.49
C LEU A 177 -10.85 -6.12 0.94
N SER A 178 -10.16 -5.93 -0.17
CA SER A 178 -10.32 -4.74 -1.02
C SER A 178 -11.52 -4.92 -1.93
N MET A 179 -12.45 -3.97 -1.90
CA MET A 179 -13.69 -4.01 -2.67
C MET A 179 -13.53 -3.23 -3.98
N GLY A 180 -13.70 -3.92 -5.11
CA GLY A 180 -13.67 -3.29 -6.43
C GLY A 180 -14.90 -2.42 -6.71
N GLU A 181 -14.71 -1.42 -7.57
CA GLU A 181 -15.76 -0.56 -8.14
C GLU A 181 -16.67 -1.37 -9.09
N ASP A 182 -17.95 -1.01 -9.13
CA ASP A 182 -18.90 -1.46 -10.15
C ASP A 182 -19.41 -0.22 -10.90
N ALA A 183 -18.82 0.03 -12.07
CA ALA A 183 -19.10 1.23 -12.87
C ALA A 183 -20.59 1.39 -13.30
N SER A 184 -21.43 0.37 -13.12
CA SER A 184 -22.88 0.49 -13.37
C SER A 184 -23.65 1.16 -12.23
N VAL A 185 -23.02 1.34 -11.07
CA VAL A 185 -23.59 1.94 -9.86
C VAL A 185 -22.62 3.00 -9.34
N ALA A 186 -23.14 4.06 -8.72
CA ALA A 186 -22.31 5.11 -8.14
C ALA A 186 -22.72 5.34 -6.69
N ALA A 187 -21.93 4.80 -5.76
CA ALA A 187 -22.01 5.12 -4.34
C ALA A 187 -21.04 6.26 -3.99
N THR A 188 -21.50 7.21 -3.18
CA THR A 188 -20.77 8.44 -2.82
C THR A 188 -20.45 8.54 -1.33
N VAL A 189 -20.76 7.49 -0.56
CA VAL A 189 -20.44 7.39 0.86
C VAL A 189 -19.14 6.59 1.07
N PRO A 190 -18.31 6.97 2.05
CA PRO A 190 -17.11 6.21 2.36
C PRO A 190 -17.47 4.80 2.82
N THR A 191 -16.76 3.82 2.29
CA THR A 191 -17.05 2.39 2.51
C THR A 191 -15.77 1.64 2.87
N LEU A 192 -15.84 0.78 3.89
CA LEU A 192 -14.74 -0.11 4.28
C LEU A 192 -15.26 -1.53 4.51
N SER A 193 -14.36 -2.50 4.53
CA SER A 193 -14.68 -3.89 4.87
C SER A 193 -14.03 -4.29 6.19
N VAL A 194 -14.63 -5.27 6.87
CA VAL A 194 -14.03 -5.95 8.02
C VAL A 194 -14.12 -7.46 7.82
N SER A 195 -13.30 -8.24 8.52
CA SER A 195 -13.38 -9.71 8.48
C SER A 195 -14.74 -10.20 8.97
N SER A 196 -15.10 -11.45 8.66
CA SER A 196 -16.33 -12.06 9.14
C SER A 196 -16.44 -12.08 10.67
N VAL A 197 -15.32 -12.32 11.36
CA VAL A 197 -15.26 -12.34 12.83
C VAL A 197 -15.46 -10.93 13.41
N ASN A 198 -14.80 -9.92 12.85
CA ASN A 198 -14.94 -8.54 13.31
C ASN A 198 -16.34 -7.99 13.02
N GLY A 199 -16.89 -8.31 11.85
CA GLY A 199 -18.27 -7.98 11.50
C GLY A 199 -19.28 -8.61 12.44
N ALA A 200 -19.10 -9.89 12.81
CA ALA A 200 -19.94 -10.56 13.80
C ALA A 200 -19.83 -9.91 15.20
N ALA A 201 -18.62 -9.56 15.63
CA ALA A 201 -18.40 -8.89 16.92
C ALA A 201 -19.09 -7.51 16.98
N ILE A 202 -18.96 -6.70 15.92
CA ILE A 202 -19.64 -5.40 15.82
C ILE A 202 -21.16 -5.59 15.84
N LYS A 203 -21.70 -6.54 15.05
CA LYS A 203 -23.14 -6.82 15.00
C LYS A 203 -23.70 -7.32 16.34
N ALA A 204 -22.95 -8.15 17.07
CA ALA A 204 -23.35 -8.65 18.39
C ALA A 204 -23.48 -7.54 19.45
N GLY A 205 -22.76 -6.43 19.27
CA GLY A 205 -22.87 -5.26 20.13
C GLY A 205 -24.06 -4.35 19.82
N LEU A 206 -24.81 -4.56 18.73
CA LEU A 206 -25.88 -3.64 18.33
C LEU A 206 -27.16 -3.82 19.18
N PRO A 207 -27.90 -2.73 19.50
CA PRO A 207 -27.56 -1.33 19.26
C PRO A 207 -26.56 -0.77 20.30
N GLY A 208 -25.93 0.37 20.01
CA GLY A 208 -25.05 1.07 20.96
C GLY A 208 -23.56 1.08 20.60
N VAL A 209 -23.20 0.54 19.43
CA VAL A 209 -21.85 0.62 18.89
C VAL A 209 -21.64 1.95 18.17
N ASN A 210 -20.55 2.65 18.49
CA ASN A 210 -20.04 3.77 17.72
C ASN A 210 -18.68 3.41 17.17
N VAL A 211 -18.39 3.82 15.93
CA VAL A 211 -17.08 3.61 15.33
C VAL A 211 -16.46 4.93 14.89
N THR A 212 -15.13 4.97 14.84
CA THR A 212 -14.34 6.02 14.19
C THR A 212 -13.09 5.41 13.58
N LEU A 213 -12.54 6.01 12.52
CA LEU A 213 -11.16 5.74 12.16
C LEU A 213 -10.22 6.47 13.12
N ALA A 214 -9.18 5.77 13.58
CA ALA A 214 -8.19 6.32 14.49
C ALA A 214 -6.83 5.70 14.23
N THR A 215 -5.78 6.47 14.51
CA THR A 215 -4.41 5.95 14.55
C THR A 215 -4.24 4.99 15.72
N LEU A 216 -3.43 3.95 15.50
CA LEU A 216 -2.95 3.02 16.52
C LEU A 216 -1.48 3.34 16.82
N PRO A 217 -1.20 4.13 17.88
CA PRO A 217 0.15 4.62 18.14
C PRO A 217 1.16 3.49 18.33
N GLY A 218 2.34 3.66 17.76
CA GLY A 218 3.44 2.68 17.88
C GLY A 218 3.24 1.39 17.08
N THR A 219 2.21 1.30 16.25
CA THR A 219 2.04 0.22 15.26
C THR A 219 2.12 0.83 13.87
N LEU A 220 3.02 0.34 13.02
CA LEU A 220 3.16 0.82 11.64
C LEU A 220 2.34 -0.06 10.69
N ALA A 221 1.76 0.55 9.66
CA ALA A 221 1.01 -0.18 8.64
C ALA A 221 1.98 -0.97 7.74
N GLY A 222 1.75 -2.28 7.57
CA GLY A 222 2.67 -3.14 6.81
C GLY A 222 3.92 -3.57 7.57
N ALA A 223 3.95 -3.47 8.91
CA ALA A 223 5.03 -4.02 9.73
C ALA A 223 4.49 -4.91 10.86
N ASP A 224 5.30 -5.87 11.29
CA ASP A 224 5.04 -6.65 12.49
C ASP A 224 5.49 -5.94 13.78
N ALA A 225 5.24 -6.56 14.93
CA ALA A 225 5.57 -6.00 16.24
C ALA A 225 7.08 -5.81 16.49
N ASN A 226 7.95 -6.42 15.68
CA ASN A 226 9.40 -6.25 15.74
C ASN A 226 9.90 -5.16 14.76
N GLY A 227 9.01 -4.55 13.98
CA GLY A 227 9.35 -3.57 12.96
C GLY A 227 9.82 -4.19 11.64
N TYR A 228 9.61 -5.49 11.42
CA TYR A 228 9.90 -6.11 10.13
C TYR A 228 8.76 -5.83 9.15
N ALA A 229 9.09 -5.43 7.93
CA ALA A 229 8.11 -5.19 6.87
C ALA A 229 7.39 -6.50 6.53
N LEU A 230 6.06 -6.52 6.51
CA LEU A 230 5.27 -7.69 6.19
C LEU A 230 5.40 -8.04 4.70
N LEU A 231 5.41 -9.34 4.41
CA LEU A 231 5.41 -9.88 3.05
C LEU A 231 4.03 -10.42 2.70
N TYR A 232 3.59 -10.12 1.48
CA TYR A 232 2.31 -10.53 0.95
C TYR A 232 2.17 -12.05 0.97
N SER A 233 1.27 -12.56 1.81
CA SER A 233 1.04 -13.98 2.00
C SER A 233 -0.47 -14.27 2.09
N PRO A 234 -1.24 -14.04 1.00
CA PRO A 234 -2.69 -14.15 0.99
C PRO A 234 -3.17 -15.59 1.20
N ASN A 235 -4.46 -15.75 1.51
CA ASN A 235 -5.14 -17.03 1.47
C ASN A 235 -6.36 -16.93 0.54
N PRO A 236 -6.40 -17.66 -0.60
CA PRO A 236 -5.43 -18.67 -1.05
C PRO A 236 -4.11 -18.06 -1.58
N VAL A 237 -3.12 -18.91 -1.84
CA VAL A 237 -1.85 -18.52 -2.51
C VAL A 237 -2.14 -17.79 -3.82
N ALA A 238 -1.47 -16.66 -4.02
CA ALA A 238 -1.42 -15.95 -5.29
C ALA A 238 -0.12 -16.33 -6.01
N GLN A 239 -0.20 -17.22 -7.00
CA GLN A 239 0.98 -17.68 -7.72
C GLN A 239 1.70 -16.51 -8.41
N GLY A 240 3.02 -16.41 -8.20
CA GLY A 240 3.83 -15.30 -8.70
C GLY A 240 3.83 -14.07 -7.79
N SER A 241 2.95 -13.98 -6.79
CA SER A 241 2.86 -12.82 -5.91
C SER A 241 3.12 -13.14 -4.44
N SER A 242 2.49 -14.19 -3.91
CA SER A 242 2.75 -14.67 -2.54
C SER A 242 4.26 -14.75 -2.32
N PHE A 243 4.73 -14.26 -1.17
CA PHE A 243 6.12 -14.22 -0.73
C PHE A 243 7.02 -13.15 -1.36
N SER A 244 6.81 -12.80 -2.63
CA SER A 244 7.72 -11.93 -3.40
C SER A 244 7.31 -10.45 -3.44
N HIS A 245 6.45 -10.01 -2.52
CA HIS A 245 5.94 -8.64 -2.46
C HIS A 245 5.82 -8.15 -1.02
N TYR A 246 5.90 -6.85 -0.81
CA TYR A 246 5.41 -6.23 0.43
C TYR A 246 3.90 -6.46 0.57
N ASP A 247 3.45 -6.57 1.81
CA ASP A 247 2.04 -6.79 2.10
C ASP A 247 1.18 -5.57 1.73
N VAL A 248 -0.05 -5.83 1.29
CA VAL A 248 -1.02 -4.79 0.89
C VAL A 248 -1.54 -3.95 2.06
N SER A 249 -1.15 -4.25 3.30
CA SER A 249 -1.40 -3.40 4.46
C SER A 249 -0.38 -2.28 4.65
N THR A 250 0.63 -2.19 3.79
CA THR A 250 1.62 -1.11 3.81
C THR A 250 0.93 0.24 3.58
N THR A 251 1.29 1.25 4.36
CA THR A 251 0.87 2.63 4.12
C THR A 251 2.06 3.55 4.37
N PRO A 252 2.42 4.45 3.43
CA PRO A 252 1.91 4.54 2.06
C PRO A 252 2.13 3.26 1.25
N ASN A 253 1.38 3.08 0.14
CA ASN A 253 1.54 1.90 -0.71
C ASN A 253 2.99 1.80 -1.23
N ALA A 254 3.53 0.57 -1.31
CA ALA A 254 4.88 0.31 -1.79
C ALA A 254 4.94 -0.12 -3.26
N LEU A 255 6.03 0.21 -3.93
CA LEU A 255 6.35 -0.16 -5.30
C LEU A 255 6.24 -1.66 -5.52
N MET A 256 6.68 -2.44 -4.54
CA MET A 256 6.72 -3.90 -4.57
C MET A 256 5.51 -4.55 -3.89
N GLU A 257 4.35 -3.91 -3.93
CA GLU A 257 3.06 -4.57 -3.69
C GLU A 257 2.64 -5.47 -4.86
N PRO A 258 1.79 -6.49 -4.66
CA PRO A 258 1.39 -7.44 -5.71
C PRO A 258 0.58 -6.84 -6.86
N ALA A 259 0.14 -5.59 -6.74
CA ALA A 259 -0.58 -4.87 -7.78
C ALA A 259 -0.24 -3.38 -7.72
N ILE A 260 -0.18 -2.74 -8.90
CA ILE A 260 0.07 -1.31 -9.00
C ILE A 260 -1.08 -0.49 -8.39
N THR A 261 -0.74 0.47 -7.54
CA THR A 261 -1.69 1.45 -6.99
C THR A 261 -1.46 2.83 -7.60
N SER A 262 -2.51 3.65 -7.63
CA SER A 262 -2.49 4.99 -8.23
C SER A 262 -1.66 6.00 -7.41
N THR A 263 -1.40 5.70 -6.14
CA THR A 263 -0.60 6.54 -5.23
C THR A 263 0.90 6.38 -5.44
N LEU A 264 1.34 5.35 -6.17
CA LEU A 264 2.77 5.11 -6.42
C LEU A 264 3.38 6.22 -7.27
N ALA A 265 4.55 6.69 -6.85
CA ALA A 265 5.33 7.71 -7.51
C ALA A 265 6.77 7.24 -7.74
N ALA A 266 6.94 6.11 -8.46
CA ALA A 266 8.26 5.49 -8.71
C ALA A 266 9.23 6.39 -9.48
N ASN A 267 8.73 7.47 -10.09
CA ASN A 267 9.54 8.55 -10.64
C ASN A 267 10.32 9.36 -9.60
N TYR A 268 10.00 9.26 -8.30
CA TYR A 268 10.67 10.03 -7.25
C TYR A 268 10.93 9.22 -5.99
N ASN A 269 10.09 8.24 -5.67
CA ASN A 269 10.17 7.44 -4.47
C ASN A 269 9.99 5.96 -4.79
N VAL A 270 10.94 5.15 -4.36
CA VAL A 270 10.91 3.67 -4.44
C VAL A 270 10.94 3.04 -3.05
N ASP A 271 10.46 3.76 -2.02
CA ASP A 271 10.15 3.24 -0.68
C ASP A 271 11.27 2.42 -0.01
N LEU A 272 10.92 1.28 0.58
CA LEU A 272 11.83 0.34 1.21
C LEU A 272 12.59 -0.50 0.17
N THR A 273 12.21 -0.46 -1.10
CA THR A 273 12.81 -1.27 -2.18
C THR A 273 14.34 -1.08 -2.28
N ASN A 274 14.83 0.16 -2.16
CA ASN A 274 16.28 0.43 -2.15
C ASN A 274 16.98 -0.18 -0.93
N ALA A 275 16.35 -0.10 0.25
CA ALA A 275 16.88 -0.69 1.47
C ALA A 275 16.98 -2.21 1.36
N LEU A 276 15.99 -2.84 0.74
CA LEU A 276 15.99 -4.27 0.49
C LEU A 276 17.14 -4.69 -0.43
N PHE A 277 17.37 -3.95 -1.52
CA PHE A 277 18.52 -4.23 -2.37
C PHE A 277 19.86 -4.13 -1.62
N GLN A 278 19.99 -3.18 -0.69
CA GLN A 278 21.19 -3.10 0.15
C GLN A 278 21.33 -4.31 1.07
N ASP A 279 20.23 -4.80 1.66
CA ASP A 279 20.24 -6.04 2.45
C ASP A 279 20.64 -7.26 1.59
N GLU A 280 20.24 -7.29 0.31
CA GLU A 280 20.67 -8.32 -0.65
C GLU A 280 22.12 -8.18 -1.14
N GLY A 281 22.79 -7.06 -0.80
CA GLY A 281 24.19 -6.81 -1.13
C GLY A 281 24.43 -5.90 -2.34
N TRP A 282 23.38 -5.30 -2.91
CA TRP A 282 23.56 -4.27 -3.93
C TRP A 282 24.18 -3.01 -3.35
N THR A 283 25.04 -2.36 -4.14
CA THR A 283 25.59 -1.05 -3.80
C THR A 283 24.78 0.04 -4.49
N LEU A 284 24.19 0.94 -3.71
CA LEU A 284 23.51 2.11 -4.26
C LEU A 284 24.51 3.16 -4.73
N THR A 285 24.17 3.87 -5.81
CA THR A 285 24.97 5.02 -6.25
C THR A 285 24.87 6.14 -5.22
N ALA A 286 25.99 6.48 -4.60
CA ALA A 286 26.07 7.50 -3.56
C ALA A 286 26.36 8.91 -4.12
N GLY A 287 26.20 9.91 -3.25
CA GLY A 287 26.51 11.30 -3.55
C GLY A 287 25.38 12.03 -4.28
N ASN A 288 25.73 13.15 -4.92
CA ASN A 288 24.78 14.03 -5.59
C ASN A 288 24.74 13.77 -7.08
N ALA A 289 23.57 14.02 -7.67
CA ALA A 289 23.39 14.06 -9.11
C ALA A 289 24.34 15.09 -9.74
N LYS A 290 25.01 14.65 -10.81
CA LYS A 290 25.91 15.48 -11.58
C LYS A 290 25.43 15.60 -13.01
N ILE A 291 25.49 16.81 -13.55
CA ILE A 291 25.22 17.10 -14.96
C ILE A 291 26.54 17.56 -15.57
N ALA A 292 27.08 16.81 -16.53
CA ALA A 292 28.41 17.06 -17.12
C ALA A 292 29.51 17.30 -16.05
N GLY A 293 29.49 16.51 -14.98
CA GLY A 293 30.44 16.64 -13.85
C GLY A 293 30.12 17.75 -12.83
N CYS A 294 29.18 18.66 -13.13
CA CYS A 294 28.74 19.69 -12.20
C CYS A 294 27.78 19.13 -11.14
N ASP A 295 28.10 19.32 -9.86
CA ASP A 295 27.32 18.85 -8.71
C ASP A 295 26.09 19.73 -8.45
N THR A 296 24.90 19.13 -8.52
CA THR A 296 23.61 19.80 -8.31
C THR A 296 23.22 19.97 -6.82
N GLY A 297 23.89 19.26 -5.92
CA GLY A 297 23.55 19.19 -4.49
C GLY A 297 22.30 18.36 -4.18
N ILE A 298 21.77 17.64 -5.17
CA ILE A 298 20.58 16.79 -5.04
C ILE A 298 21.06 15.34 -4.91
N PRO A 299 20.84 14.65 -3.79
CA PRO A 299 21.27 13.27 -3.62
C PRO A 299 20.70 12.34 -4.70
N VAL A 300 21.52 11.44 -5.23
CA VAL A 300 21.10 10.46 -6.25
C VAL A 300 20.01 9.54 -5.69
N SER A 301 20.26 9.02 -4.49
CA SER A 301 19.34 8.23 -3.68
C SER A 301 19.47 8.66 -2.22
N GLN A 302 18.39 8.54 -1.46
CA GLN A 302 18.31 8.88 -0.04
C GLN A 302 17.69 7.72 0.74
N VAL A 303 18.00 7.70 2.04
CA VAL A 303 17.28 6.88 3.02
C VAL A 303 15.78 7.16 2.90
N GLY A 304 14.97 6.11 2.93
CA GLY A 304 13.52 6.18 2.74
C GLY A 304 13.05 6.13 1.28
N GLY A 305 13.96 5.88 0.33
CA GLY A 305 13.60 5.52 -1.05
C GLY A 305 13.55 6.68 -2.05
N LEU A 306 13.84 7.92 -1.65
CA LEU A 306 13.82 9.06 -2.57
C LEU A 306 14.98 9.01 -3.56
N ILE A 307 14.68 9.10 -4.85
CA ILE A 307 15.64 9.01 -5.97
C ILE A 307 15.61 10.26 -6.86
N ILE A 308 15.44 11.44 -6.26
CA ILE A 308 15.29 12.71 -6.99
C ILE A 308 16.50 13.00 -7.88
N GLY A 309 17.72 12.82 -7.36
CA GLY A 309 18.94 13.08 -8.12
C GLY A 309 19.12 12.11 -9.29
N ALA A 310 18.81 10.83 -9.13
CA ALA A 310 18.83 9.88 -10.25
C ALA A 310 17.93 10.35 -11.39
N ASN A 311 16.74 10.84 -11.07
CA ASN A 311 15.79 11.35 -12.06
C ASN A 311 16.19 12.71 -12.66
N VAL A 312 16.95 13.54 -11.94
CA VAL A 312 17.58 14.74 -12.51
C VAL A 312 18.58 14.37 -13.61
N VAL A 313 19.41 13.35 -13.38
CA VAL A 313 20.36 12.86 -14.41
C VAL A 313 19.62 12.26 -15.60
N ALA A 314 18.63 11.40 -15.34
CA ALA A 314 17.83 10.80 -16.41
C ALA A 314 17.10 11.86 -17.25
N GLN A 315 16.50 12.86 -16.61
CA GLN A 315 15.84 13.96 -17.30
C GLN A 315 16.81 14.80 -18.12
N SER A 316 18.04 15.04 -17.63
CA SER A 316 19.09 15.71 -18.42
C SER A 316 19.35 14.98 -19.72
N ASN A 317 19.55 13.66 -19.66
CA ASN A 317 19.82 12.82 -20.83
C ASN A 317 18.66 12.86 -21.84
N VAL A 318 17.42 12.78 -21.36
CA VAL A 318 16.22 12.88 -22.22
C VAL A 318 16.12 14.27 -22.87
N CYS A 319 16.35 15.34 -22.09
CA CYS A 319 16.35 16.70 -22.63
C CYS A 319 17.48 16.91 -23.65
N GLU A 320 18.66 16.33 -23.45
CA GLU A 320 19.79 16.44 -24.38
C GLU A 320 19.47 15.79 -25.73
N ILE A 321 18.92 14.57 -25.71
CA ILE A 321 18.54 13.85 -26.93
C ILE A 321 17.44 14.60 -27.70
N GLY A 322 16.47 15.18 -26.98
CA GLY A 322 15.33 15.87 -27.59
C GLY A 322 15.58 17.33 -27.98
N ALA A 323 16.66 17.96 -27.52
CA ALA A 323 16.86 19.41 -27.68
C ALA A 323 17.59 19.77 -28.98
N ALA A 324 16.91 20.57 -29.82
CA ALA A 324 17.50 21.10 -31.06
C ALA A 324 18.70 22.03 -30.80
N ASN A 325 18.66 22.82 -29.72
CA ASN A 325 19.71 23.78 -29.36
C ASN A 325 19.86 23.90 -27.83
N HIS A 326 20.84 24.69 -27.37
CA HIS A 326 21.17 24.85 -25.96
C HIS A 326 20.00 25.43 -25.18
N GLY A 327 19.35 26.47 -25.74
CA GLY A 327 18.17 27.07 -25.15
C GLY A 327 17.02 26.08 -24.96
N ALA A 328 16.81 25.16 -25.91
CA ALA A 328 15.79 24.12 -25.79
C ALA A 328 16.09 23.14 -24.65
N TYR A 329 17.36 22.72 -24.49
CA TYR A 329 17.80 21.88 -23.38
C TYR A 329 17.61 22.59 -22.02
N VAL A 330 18.08 23.84 -21.92
CA VAL A 330 17.96 24.64 -20.68
C VAL A 330 16.49 24.87 -20.32
N SER A 331 15.63 25.11 -21.30
CA SER A 331 14.18 25.25 -21.09
C SER A 331 13.54 23.96 -20.57
N CYS A 332 13.87 22.81 -21.18
CA CYS A 332 13.40 21.49 -20.76
C CYS A 332 13.76 21.19 -19.29
N MET A 333 15.03 21.40 -18.92
CA MET A 333 15.49 21.18 -17.54
C MET A 333 14.95 22.23 -16.56
N THR A 334 14.76 23.47 -16.99
CA THR A 334 14.14 24.53 -16.18
C THR A 334 12.69 24.20 -15.83
N ALA A 335 11.92 23.67 -16.78
CA ALA A 335 10.56 23.22 -16.53
C ALA A 335 10.53 22.07 -15.51
N TYR A 336 11.44 21.10 -15.63
CA TYR A 336 11.55 20.00 -14.67
C TYR A 336 11.94 20.45 -13.26
N ARG A 337 12.96 21.31 -13.15
CA ARG A 337 13.36 21.94 -11.88
C ARG A 337 12.19 22.65 -11.19
N ASN A 338 11.39 23.39 -11.95
CA ASN A 338 10.23 24.09 -11.40
C ASN A 338 9.19 23.12 -10.82
N LYS A 339 8.92 22.00 -11.52
CA LYS A 339 8.05 20.92 -11.01
C LYS A 339 8.58 20.35 -9.69
N LEU A 340 9.89 20.07 -9.61
CA LEU A 340 10.51 19.58 -8.37
C LEU A 340 10.38 20.61 -7.23
N ARG A 341 10.58 21.90 -7.52
CA ARG A 341 10.43 22.98 -6.52
C ARG A 341 9.00 23.12 -6.03
N SER A 342 8.01 23.12 -6.94
CA SER A 342 6.60 23.24 -6.57
C SER A 342 6.12 22.04 -5.76
N ALA A 343 6.67 20.85 -6.03
CA ALA A 343 6.38 19.64 -5.26
C ALA A 343 7.18 19.53 -3.94
N GLY A 344 8.04 20.50 -3.62
CA GLY A 344 8.87 20.47 -2.40
C GLY A 344 10.01 19.46 -2.41
N LEU A 345 10.28 18.79 -3.54
CA LEU A 345 11.25 17.70 -3.67
C LEU A 345 12.71 18.17 -3.69
N ILE A 346 12.95 19.44 -3.97
CA ILE A 346 14.26 20.08 -3.87
C ILE A 346 14.10 21.44 -3.20
N ASN A 347 15.12 21.94 -2.50
CA ASN A 347 15.10 23.28 -1.90
C ASN A 347 15.59 24.37 -2.87
N THR A 348 15.52 25.64 -2.45
CA THR A 348 15.95 26.79 -3.27
C THR A 348 17.43 26.72 -3.66
N THR A 349 18.30 26.28 -2.75
CA THR A 349 19.74 26.12 -3.02
C THR A 349 20.01 25.06 -4.08
N GLN A 350 19.36 23.89 -3.96
CA GLN A 350 19.44 22.81 -4.94
C GLN A 350 18.92 23.24 -6.31
N ALA A 351 17.81 23.97 -6.37
CA ALA A 351 17.29 24.49 -7.62
C ALA A 351 18.26 25.50 -8.28
N GLY A 352 18.90 26.36 -7.50
CA GLY A 352 19.93 27.28 -7.98
C GLY A 352 21.16 26.55 -8.53
N LYS A 353 21.65 25.53 -7.82
CA LYS A 353 22.78 24.70 -8.28
C LYS A 353 22.43 23.90 -9.54
N LEU A 354 21.25 23.28 -9.58
CA LEU A 354 20.77 22.58 -10.76
C LEU A 354 20.75 23.50 -11.99
N ASN A 355 20.29 24.75 -11.83
CA ASN A 355 20.36 25.75 -12.92
C ASN A 355 21.76 26.05 -13.38
N ALA A 356 22.68 26.28 -12.44
CA ALA A 356 24.06 26.57 -12.78
C ALA A 356 24.70 25.41 -13.55
N CYS A 357 24.40 24.16 -13.17
CA CYS A 357 24.89 22.99 -13.88
C CYS A 357 24.25 22.82 -15.26
N VAL A 358 22.94 23.02 -15.38
CA VAL A 358 22.22 22.99 -16.66
C VAL A 358 22.75 24.05 -17.62
N ALA A 359 23.01 25.28 -17.14
CA ALA A 359 23.54 26.35 -17.99
C ALA A 359 24.94 26.06 -18.54
N ARG A 360 25.74 25.22 -17.84
CA ARG A 360 27.08 24.79 -18.24
C ARG A 360 27.09 23.55 -19.12
N ASN A 361 25.97 22.83 -19.14
CA ASN A 361 25.84 21.63 -19.95
C ASN A 361 25.46 22.01 -21.38
N ARG A 362 26.04 21.27 -22.32
CA ARG A 362 26.19 21.54 -23.75
C ARG A 362 27.42 22.36 -24.12
#